data_AF-A0A839CDW4-F1
#
_entry.id   AF-A0A839CDW4-F1
#
_cell.length_a   1.000
_cell.length_b   1.000
_cell.length_c   1.000
_cell.angle_alpha   90.00
_cell.angle_beta   90.00
_cell.angle_gamma   90.00
#
_symmetry.space_group_name_H-M   'P 1'
#
loop_
_entity.id
_entity.type
_entity.pdbx_description
1 polymer ?
#
loop_
_entity_poly.entity_id
_entity_poly.type
_entity_poly.pdbx_seq_one_letter_code
_entity_poly.pdbx_strand_id
1 'polypeptide(L)'
;MENKTFGSRLLERRKQLKLSQSALAKLVKVSHVTISQWERDETQPAGKRLFALSSGLQCNPTWLLYGDDDQIPGEPIPHQEKELSEEQQELLGLFDALPDSDREGFLNELRARVEMNNQRFEELLKVRKRASKK
;
A
#
# COMPACT_ATOMS: atom_id res chain seq x y z
N MET A 1 5.04 7.56 -30.25
CA MET A 1 4.98 7.18 -28.81
C MET A 1 5.61 8.32 -28.04
N GLU A 2 4.85 9.00 -27.19
CA GLU A 2 5.37 10.11 -26.39
C GLU A 2 6.44 9.58 -25.44
N ASN A 3 7.65 10.13 -25.57
CA ASN A 3 8.77 9.84 -24.68
C ASN A 3 8.50 10.55 -23.34
N LYS A 4 7.70 9.92 -22.46
CA LYS A 4 7.34 10.50 -21.16
C LYS A 4 8.60 10.67 -20.32
N THR A 5 8.75 11.84 -19.69
CA THR A 5 9.84 12.10 -18.75
C THR A 5 9.58 11.43 -17.40
N PHE A 6 10.61 11.37 -16.54
CA PHE A 6 10.47 10.91 -15.15
C PHE A 6 9.39 11.71 -14.41
N GLY A 7 9.46 13.05 -14.48
CA GLY A 7 8.51 13.95 -13.84
C GLY A 7 7.09 13.76 -14.35
N SER A 8 6.94 13.52 -15.65
CA SER A 8 5.65 13.22 -16.27
C SER A 8 5.04 11.91 -15.76
N ARG A 9 5.84 10.83 -15.67
CA ARG A 9 5.41 9.53 -15.11
C ARG A 9 5.02 9.64 -13.64
N LEU A 10 5.83 10.35 -12.86
CA LEU A 10 5.58 10.63 -11.45
C LEU A 10 4.23 11.35 -11.25
N LEU A 11 4.02 12.43 -12.00
CA LEU A 11 2.81 13.24 -11.96
C LEU A 11 1.57 12.41 -12.30
N GLU A 12 1.65 11.63 -13.38
CA GLU A 12 0.57 10.76 -13.83
C GLU A 12 0.22 9.71 -12.76
N ARG A 13 1.23 9.01 -12.23
CA ARG A 13 0.99 7.99 -11.19
C ARG A 13 0.41 8.59 -9.92
N ARG A 14 0.93 9.73 -9.46
CA ARG A 14 0.37 10.42 -8.29
C ARG A 14 -1.12 10.75 -8.49
N LYS A 15 -1.48 11.26 -9.67
CA LYS A 15 -2.87 11.57 -10.01
C LYS A 15 -3.75 10.32 -10.08
N GLN A 16 -3.25 9.21 -10.62
CA GLN A 16 -3.94 7.91 -10.59
C GLN A 16 -4.24 7.45 -9.16
N LEU A 17 -3.31 7.68 -8.23
CA LEU A 17 -3.48 7.42 -6.80
C LEU A 17 -4.34 8.46 -6.07
N LYS A 18 -4.81 9.51 -6.77
CA LYS A 18 -5.55 10.65 -6.21
C LYS A 18 -4.85 11.35 -5.05
N LEU A 19 -3.51 11.33 -5.03
CA LEU A 19 -2.72 11.98 -4.00
C LEU A 19 -2.46 13.44 -4.34
N SER A 20 -2.54 14.34 -3.37
CA SER A 20 -1.95 15.67 -3.50
C SER A 20 -0.42 15.59 -3.41
N GLN A 21 0.30 16.61 -3.89
CA GLN A 21 1.76 16.68 -3.73
C GLN A 21 2.15 16.65 -2.24
N SER A 22 1.37 17.30 -1.36
CA SER A 22 1.62 17.29 0.08
C SER A 22 1.37 15.91 0.70
N ALA A 23 0.37 15.16 0.25
CA ALA A 23 0.09 13.81 0.72
C ALA A 23 1.22 12.86 0.34
N LEU A 24 1.67 12.90 -0.93
CA LEU A 24 2.83 12.12 -1.37
C LEU A 24 4.11 12.51 -0.62
N ALA A 25 4.32 13.80 -0.39
CA ALA A 25 5.48 14.29 0.35
C ALA A 25 5.55 13.73 1.79
N LYS A 26 4.40 13.63 2.47
CA LYS A 26 4.29 13.00 3.79
C LYS A 26 4.69 11.51 3.76
N LEU A 27 4.18 10.76 2.77
CA LEU A 27 4.51 9.33 2.60
C LEU A 27 6.00 9.11 2.36
N VAL A 28 6.62 9.97 1.55
CA VAL A 28 8.03 9.87 1.16
C VAL A 28 8.97 10.53 2.19
N LYS A 29 8.41 11.21 3.20
CA LYS A 29 9.13 11.99 4.23
C LYS A 29 10.03 13.08 3.63
N VAL A 30 9.49 13.85 2.69
CA VAL A 30 10.15 15.01 2.06
C VAL A 30 9.23 16.23 2.08
N SER A 31 9.72 17.38 1.62
CA SER A 31 8.89 18.57 1.47
C SER A 31 8.00 18.47 0.21
N HIS A 32 6.85 19.14 0.21
CA HIS A 32 5.99 19.19 -1.00
C HIS A 32 6.72 19.86 -2.19
N VAL A 33 7.61 20.82 -1.91
CA VAL A 33 8.46 21.48 -2.92
C VAL A 33 9.36 20.47 -3.61
N THR A 34 9.92 19.52 -2.86
CA THR A 34 10.74 18.43 -3.42
C THR A 34 9.95 17.59 -4.42
N ILE A 35 8.70 17.22 -4.10
CA ILE A 35 7.82 16.50 -5.04
C ILE A 35 7.54 17.35 -6.29
N SER A 36 7.26 18.65 -6.13
CA SER A 36 7.04 19.57 -7.26
C SER A 36 8.27 19.71 -8.16
N GLN A 37 9.48 19.74 -7.59
CA GLN A 37 10.74 19.79 -8.36
C GLN A 37 10.95 18.50 -9.15
N TRP A 38 10.64 17.34 -8.56
CA TRP A 38 10.71 16.04 -9.24
C TRP A 38 9.68 15.93 -10.38
N GLU A 39 8.45 16.40 -10.17
CA GLU A 39 7.40 16.40 -11.20
C GLU A 39 7.71 17.33 -12.38
N ARG A 40 8.54 18.35 -12.17
CA ARG A 40 8.99 19.30 -13.20
C ARG A 40 10.34 18.92 -13.82
N ASP A 41 10.86 17.74 -13.50
CA ASP A 41 12.18 17.26 -13.95
C ASP A 41 13.35 18.20 -13.58
N GLU A 42 13.19 19.08 -12.58
CA GLU A 42 14.25 20.00 -12.12
C GLU A 42 15.33 19.27 -11.32
N THR A 43 14.92 18.24 -10.58
CA THR A 43 15.81 17.34 -9.84
C THR A 43 15.25 15.94 -9.89
N GLN A 44 16.06 14.92 -9.57
CA GLN A 44 15.62 13.53 -9.49
C GLN A 44 15.99 12.90 -8.15
N PRO A 45 15.14 12.02 -7.60
CA PRO A 45 15.46 11.27 -6.38
C PRO A 45 16.53 10.22 -6.68
N ALA A 46 17.42 9.99 -5.71
CA ALA A 46 18.42 8.93 -5.77
C ALA A 46 18.42 8.08 -4.50
N GLY A 47 18.86 6.83 -4.64
CA GLY A 47 19.02 5.88 -3.52
C GLY A 47 17.76 5.76 -2.67
N LYS A 48 17.89 6.00 -1.35
CA LYS A 48 16.80 5.86 -0.37
C LYS A 48 15.53 6.66 -0.73
N ARG A 49 15.68 7.85 -1.35
CA ARG A 49 14.53 8.68 -1.73
C ARG A 49 13.75 8.09 -2.91
N LEU A 50 14.45 7.47 -3.85
CA LEU A 50 13.81 6.81 -4.99
C LEU A 50 12.96 5.63 -4.51
N PHE A 51 13.50 4.81 -3.61
CA PHE A 51 12.75 3.69 -3.01
C PHE A 51 11.54 4.16 -2.20
N ALA A 52 11.70 5.21 -1.37
CA ALA A 52 10.57 5.76 -0.62
C ALA A 52 9.49 6.32 -1.56
N LEU A 53 9.89 6.99 -2.65
CA LEU A 53 8.98 7.50 -3.67
C LEU A 53 8.24 6.38 -4.39
N SER A 54 8.95 5.34 -4.85
CA SER A 54 8.34 4.20 -5.53
C SER A 54 7.36 3.44 -4.63
N SER A 55 7.69 3.29 -3.34
CA SER A 55 6.78 2.71 -2.35
C SER A 55 5.53 3.57 -2.15
N GLY A 56 5.67 4.89 -2.01
CA GLY A 56 4.53 5.81 -1.89
C GLY A 56 3.66 5.88 -3.15
N LEU A 57 4.24 5.56 -4.32
CA LEU A 57 3.54 5.51 -5.61
C LEU A 57 3.06 4.11 -6.01
N GLN A 58 3.32 3.11 -5.15
CA GLN A 58 2.97 1.72 -5.40
C GLN A 58 3.43 1.27 -6.80
N CYS A 59 4.70 1.55 -7.13
CA CYS A 59 5.30 1.25 -8.42
C CYS A 59 6.73 0.74 -8.28
N ASN A 60 7.28 0.16 -9.36
CA ASN A 60 8.69 -0.21 -9.40
C ASN A 60 9.57 1.05 -9.61
N PRO A 61 10.70 1.20 -8.88
CA PRO A 61 11.69 2.26 -9.13
C PRO A 61 12.14 2.35 -10.60
N THR A 62 12.35 1.20 -11.25
CA THR A 62 12.86 1.11 -12.62
C THR A 62 11.82 1.61 -13.63
N TRP A 63 10.55 1.22 -13.45
CA TRP A 63 9.44 1.78 -14.23
C TRP A 63 9.36 3.31 -14.07
N LEU A 64 9.50 3.81 -12.84
CA LEU A 64 9.41 5.24 -12.60
C LEU A 64 10.54 6.00 -13.32
N LEU A 65 11.76 5.46 -13.29
CA LEU A 65 12.94 6.04 -13.94
C LEU A 65 12.91 5.96 -15.46
N TYR A 66 12.61 4.78 -16.03
CA TYR A 66 12.83 4.50 -17.45
C TYR A 66 11.55 4.27 -18.25
N GLY A 67 10.44 3.98 -17.57
CA GLY A 67 9.17 3.68 -18.22
C GLY A 67 9.09 2.28 -18.83
N ASP A 68 9.84 1.31 -18.29
CA ASP A 68 9.84 -0.07 -18.80
C ASP A 68 8.43 -0.67 -18.77
N ASP A 69 7.88 -0.97 -19.95
CA ASP A 69 6.50 -1.45 -20.14
C ASP A 69 6.23 -2.82 -19.47
N ASP A 70 7.27 -3.61 -19.20
CA ASP A 70 7.15 -4.89 -18.50
C ASP A 70 6.88 -4.72 -16.99
N GLN A 71 6.98 -3.50 -16.45
CA GLN A 71 6.87 -3.19 -15.02
C GLN A 71 5.80 -2.13 -14.72
N ILE A 72 4.73 -2.10 -15.53
CA ILE A 72 3.60 -1.19 -15.32
C ILE A 72 3.04 -1.36 -13.90
N PRO A 73 2.84 -0.26 -13.15
CA PRO A 73 2.25 -0.32 -11.83
C PRO A 73 0.85 -0.92 -11.90
N GLY A 74 0.55 -1.86 -11.01
CA GLY A 74 -0.81 -2.40 -10.87
C GLY A 74 -1.85 -1.34 -10.49
N GLU A 75 -3.10 -1.77 -10.37
CA GLU A 75 -4.19 -0.90 -9.92
C GLU A 75 -3.82 -0.18 -8.61
N PRO A 76 -4.11 1.12 -8.49
CA PRO A 76 -4.00 1.86 -7.24
C PRO A 76 -4.64 1.08 -6.08
N ILE A 77 -3.83 0.62 -5.13
CA ILE A 77 -4.35 0.13 -3.86
C ILE A 77 -4.79 1.39 -3.10
N PRO A 78 -6.08 1.57 -2.80
CA PRO A 78 -6.53 2.76 -2.09
C PRO A 78 -5.77 2.89 -0.77
N HIS A 79 -5.01 3.97 -0.60
CA HIS A 79 -4.51 4.38 0.72
C HIS A 79 -5.72 4.89 1.51
N GLN A 80 -6.55 3.95 1.98
CA GLN A 80 -7.56 4.28 2.98
C GLN A 80 -6.78 4.56 4.25
N GLU A 81 -6.66 5.84 4.63
CA GLU A 81 -6.68 6.20 6.04
C GLU A 81 -8.03 5.70 6.56
N LYS A 82 -8.12 4.40 6.86
CA LYS A 82 -9.27 3.89 7.60
C LYS A 82 -9.16 4.57 8.96
N GLU A 83 -10.11 5.45 9.25
CA GLU A 83 -10.39 5.79 10.63
C GLU A 83 -10.62 4.45 11.35
N LEU A 84 -9.72 4.16 12.29
CA LEU A 84 -9.79 2.93 13.05
C LEU A 84 -11.07 2.99 13.88
N SER A 85 -11.87 1.93 13.86
CA SER A 85 -13.00 1.83 14.78
C SER A 85 -12.51 1.87 16.22
N GLU A 86 -13.39 2.20 17.16
CA GLU A 86 -13.07 2.21 18.60
C GLU A 86 -12.44 0.87 19.04
N GLU A 87 -12.99 -0.25 18.55
CA GLU A 87 -12.46 -1.60 18.79
C GLU A 87 -11.04 -1.80 18.25
N GLN A 88 -10.72 -1.24 17.08
CA GLN A 88 -9.39 -1.35 16.49
C GLN A 88 -8.35 -0.51 17.24
N GLN A 89 -8.76 0.66 17.74
CA GLN A 89 -7.93 1.51 18.58
C GLN A 89 -7.65 0.86 19.93
N GLU A 90 -8.68 0.25 20.54
CA GLU A 90 -8.54 -0.52 21.78
C GLU A 90 -7.59 -1.70 21.59
N LEU A 91 -7.75 -2.48 20.52
CA LEU A 91 -6.86 -3.59 20.19
C LEU A 91 -5.39 -3.15 20.08
N LEU A 92 -5.13 -2.04 19.39
CA LEU A 92 -3.78 -1.50 19.25
C LEU A 92 -3.22 -1.02 20.59
N GLY A 93 -4.02 -0.33 21.40
CA GLY A 93 -3.61 0.10 22.73
C GLY A 93 -3.26 -1.08 23.65
N LEU A 94 -4.06 -2.15 23.62
CA LEU A 94 -3.76 -3.39 24.36
C LEU A 94 -2.52 -4.08 23.82
N PHE A 95 -2.37 -4.14 22.50
CA PHE A 95 -1.22 -4.77 21.85
C PHE A 95 0.10 -4.07 22.18
N ASP A 96 0.12 -2.74 22.18
CA ASP A 96 1.31 -1.95 22.50
C ASP A 96 1.72 -2.06 23.97
N ALA A 97 0.77 -2.37 24.86
CA ALA A 97 1.03 -2.61 26.28
C ALA A 97 1.60 -4.00 26.60
N LEU A 98 1.61 -4.93 25.63
CA LEU A 98 2.14 -6.28 25.81
C LEU A 98 3.67 -6.34 25.65
N PRO A 99 4.37 -7.22 26.41
CA PRO A 99 5.77 -7.57 26.16
C PRO A 99 5.99 -8.14 24.76
N ASP A 100 7.20 -7.98 24.20
CA ASP A 100 7.56 -8.44 22.86
C ASP A 100 7.30 -9.95 22.65
N SER A 101 7.56 -10.77 23.67
CA SER A 101 7.29 -12.22 23.66
C SER A 101 5.80 -12.53 23.50
N ASP A 102 4.95 -11.72 24.12
CA ASP A 102 3.51 -11.95 24.20
C ASP A 102 2.82 -11.43 22.94
N ARG A 103 3.36 -10.36 22.34
CA ARG A 103 2.90 -9.84 21.04
C ARG A 103 3.03 -10.87 19.93
N GLU A 104 4.14 -11.59 19.87
CA GLU A 104 4.33 -12.63 18.84
C GLU A 104 3.35 -13.80 19.04
N GLY A 105 3.18 -14.26 20.28
CA GLY A 105 2.20 -15.30 20.61
C GLY A 105 0.78 -14.90 20.24
N PHE A 106 0.38 -13.68 20.59
CA PHE A 106 -0.94 -13.13 20.28
C PHE A 106 -1.19 -13.04 18.77
N LEU A 107 -0.21 -12.57 17.98
CA LEU A 107 -0.34 -12.52 16.53
C LEU A 107 -0.49 -13.92 15.92
N ASN A 108 0.23 -14.92 16.43
CA ASN A 108 0.11 -16.30 15.96
C ASN A 108 -1.27 -16.88 16.26
N GLU A 109 -1.83 -16.60 17.43
CA GLU A 109 -3.20 -17.01 17.78
C GLU A 109 -4.24 -16.36 16.87
N LEU A 110 -4.15 -15.05 16.66
CA LEU A 110 -5.07 -14.34 15.76
C LEU A 110 -5.00 -14.90 14.33
N ARG A 111 -3.80 -15.19 13.82
CA ARG A 111 -3.61 -15.82 12.50
C ARG A 111 -4.30 -17.17 12.42
N ALA A 112 -4.08 -18.05 13.40
CA ALA A 112 -4.71 -19.37 13.45
C ALA A 112 -6.24 -19.26 13.50
N ARG A 113 -6.78 -18.32 14.27
CA ARG A 113 -8.22 -18.09 14.36
C ARG A 113 -8.81 -17.59 13.04
N VAL A 114 -8.14 -16.65 12.36
CA VAL A 114 -8.56 -16.15 11.04
C VAL A 114 -8.56 -17.28 10.02
N GLU A 115 -7.51 -18.10 9.99
CA GLU A 115 -7.43 -19.25 9.09
C GLU A 115 -8.56 -20.25 9.35
N MET A 116 -8.81 -20.60 10.62
CA MET A 116 -9.89 -21.51 10.99
C MET A 116 -11.27 -20.97 10.57
N ASN A 117 -11.52 -19.67 10.76
CA ASN A 117 -12.76 -19.03 10.35
C ASN A 117 -12.95 -19.07 8.83
N ASN A 118 -11.88 -18.80 8.08
CA ASN A 118 -11.90 -18.85 6.61
C ASN A 118 -12.18 -20.29 6.12
N GLN A 119 -11.53 -21.29 6.72
CA GLN A 119 -11.78 -22.71 6.39
C GLN A 119 -13.22 -23.12 6.69
N ARG A 120 -13.77 -22.72 7.85
CA ARG A 120 -15.18 -22.97 8.20
C ARG A 120 -16.14 -22.32 7.21
N PHE A 121 -15.87 -21.09 6.80
CA PHE A 121 -16.67 -20.39 5.81
C PHE A 121 -16.68 -21.10 4.45
N GLU A 122 -15.51 -21.56 3.97
CA GLU A 122 -15.40 -22.31 2.73
C GLU A 122 -16.17 -23.65 2.77
N GLU A 123 -16.12 -24.36 3.89
CA GLU A 123 -16.93 -25.58 4.08
C GLU A 123 -18.43 -25.29 4.01
N LEU A 124 -18.91 -24.21 4.64
CA LEU A 124 -20.31 -23.79 4.55
C LEU A 124 -20.73 -23.46 3.11
N LEU A 125 -19.86 -22.80 2.33
CA LEU A 125 -20.12 -22.53 0.91
C LEU A 125 -20.20 -23.80 0.08
N LYS A 126 -19.32 -24.79 0.32
CA LYS A 126 -19.35 -26.10 -0.35
C LYS A 126 -20.64 -26.85 -0.04
N VAL A 127 -21.08 -26.85 1.23
CA VAL A 127 -22.34 -27.48 1.64
C VAL A 127 -23.54 -26.83 0.95
N ARG A 128 -23.61 -25.49 0.91
CA ARG A 128 -24.69 -24.76 0.22
C ARG A 128 -24.72 -25.06 -1.28
N LYS A 129 -23.55 -25.11 -1.94
CA LYS A 129 -23.44 -25.47 -3.36
C LYS A 129 -23.88 -26.90 -3.66
N ARG A 130 -23.64 -27.85 -2.74
CA ARG A 130 -24.11 -29.24 -2.85
C ARG A 130 -25.62 -29.36 -2.64
N ALA A 131 -26.20 -28.59 -1.73
CA ALA A 131 -27.65 -28.55 -1.49
C ALA A 131 -28.43 -27.90 -2.64
N SER A 132 -27.82 -26.96 -3.38
CA SER A 132 -28.44 -26.30 -4.54
C SER A 132 -28.33 -27.09 -5.86
N LYS A 133 -27.56 -28.19 -5.89
CA LYS A 133 -27.33 -29.04 -7.08
C LYS A 133 -28.12 -30.36 -7.05
N LYS A 134 -28.97 -30.55 -6.05
CA LYS A 134 -29.83 -31.72 -5.85
C LYS A 134 -31.28 -31.29 -5.89
#